data_AF-A0A151UIP8-F1
#
_entry.id   AF-A0A151UIP8-F1
#
_cell.length_a   1.000
_cell.length_b   1.000
_cell.length_c   1.000
_cell.angle_alpha   90.00
_cell.angle_beta   90.00
_cell.angle_gamma   90.00
#
_symmetry.space_group_name_H-M   'P 1'
#
loop_
_entity.id
_entity.type
_entity.pdbx_description
1 polymer ?
#
loop_
_entity_poly.entity_id
_entity_poly.type
_entity_poly.pdbx_seq_one_letter_code
_entity_poly.pdbx_strand_id
1 'polypeptide(L)'
;MKSRDKENSREKGVPSLEVVNQEQKISKQTLLIKQPSFILLCTRTLTCTATSSEHETLPKGVKILLKEFDDLFPPKGPMGLPPLRGIEHQIDLVPGASLPNRLAYRTNLQETKEIESQVQDLLEKGLV
;
A
#
# COMPACT_ATOMS: atom_id res chain seq x y z
N MET A 1 -36.77 -13.40 33.32
CA MET A 1 -36.16 -14.74 33.16
C MET A 1 -37.02 -15.53 32.18
N LYS A 2 -36.48 -15.85 30.99
CA LYS A 2 -37.07 -16.80 30.05
C LYS A 2 -35.93 -17.58 29.41
N SER A 3 -36.19 -18.86 29.25
CA SER A 3 -35.24 -19.96 29.31
C SER A 3 -34.45 -20.19 28.02
N ARG A 4 -33.28 -20.83 28.20
CA ARG A 4 -32.41 -21.42 27.17
C ARG A 4 -33.15 -22.50 26.38
N ASP A 5 -33.01 -22.47 25.05
CA ASP A 5 -33.13 -23.65 24.20
C ASP A 5 -31.79 -23.93 23.52
N LYS A 6 -31.48 -25.22 23.40
CA LYS A 6 -30.18 -25.84 23.17
C LYS A 6 -30.10 -26.37 21.73
N GLU A 7 -28.99 -26.04 21.05
CA GLU A 7 -28.21 -26.83 20.08
C GLU A 7 -28.89 -27.46 18.85
N ASN A 8 -28.45 -27.07 17.64
CA ASN A 8 -28.29 -28.03 16.53
C ASN A 8 -27.23 -27.53 15.54
N SER A 9 -26.09 -28.22 15.52
CA SER A 9 -24.99 -28.08 14.56
C SER A 9 -25.43 -28.60 13.19
N ARG A 10 -25.33 -27.75 12.16
CA ARG A 10 -25.38 -28.17 10.76
C ARG A 10 -24.09 -27.74 10.10
N GLU A 11 -23.17 -28.69 9.92
CA GLU A 11 -22.07 -28.59 8.99
C GLU A 11 -22.62 -28.15 7.62
N LYS A 12 -22.22 -26.97 7.17
CA LYS A 12 -22.37 -26.58 5.77
C LYS A 12 -21.00 -26.71 5.13
N GLY A 13 -20.87 -27.74 4.28
CA GLY A 13 -19.67 -28.06 3.54
C GLY A 13 -19.12 -26.85 2.80
N VAL A 14 -17.81 -26.69 2.88
CA VAL A 14 -17.03 -25.66 2.19
C VAL A 14 -17.16 -25.89 0.67
N PRO A 15 -17.47 -24.87 -0.14
CA PRO A 15 -17.50 -25.03 -1.59
C PRO A 15 -16.08 -25.31 -2.09
N SER A 16 -15.88 -26.45 -2.75
CA SER A 16 -14.64 -26.77 -3.44
C SER A 16 -14.37 -25.70 -4.51
N LEU A 17 -13.22 -25.03 -4.40
CA LEU A 17 -12.76 -24.07 -5.40
C LEU A 17 -12.30 -24.83 -6.64
N GLU A 18 -13.15 -24.91 -7.65
CA GLU A 18 -12.77 -25.41 -8.97
C GLU A 18 -11.82 -24.41 -9.63
N VAL A 19 -10.61 -24.86 -9.94
CA VAL A 19 -9.60 -24.08 -10.66
C VAL A 19 -10.04 -23.99 -12.12
N VAL A 20 -10.61 -22.85 -12.50
CA VAL A 20 -10.86 -22.49 -13.89
C VAL A 20 -9.52 -22.15 -14.55
N ASN A 21 -9.00 -23.07 -15.37
CA ASN A 21 -7.90 -22.77 -16.29
C ASN A 21 -8.47 -22.02 -17.50
N GLN A 22 -8.36 -20.70 -17.48
CA GLN A 22 -8.65 -19.87 -18.64
C GLN A 22 -7.32 -19.46 -19.28
N GLU A 23 -6.97 -20.10 -20.40
CA GLU A 23 -5.82 -19.70 -21.22
C GLU A 23 -6.07 -18.31 -21.79
N GLN A 24 -5.44 -17.30 -21.20
CA GLN A 24 -5.47 -15.94 -21.73
C GLN A 24 -4.57 -15.87 -22.97
N LYS A 25 -5.20 -15.67 -24.13
CA LYS A 25 -4.52 -15.48 -25.42
C LYS A 25 -3.65 -14.21 -25.36
N ILE A 26 -2.35 -14.39 -25.14
CA ILE A 26 -1.38 -13.29 -25.09
C ILE A 26 -1.30 -12.67 -26.49
N SER A 27 -1.70 -11.39 -26.60
CA SER A 27 -1.48 -10.59 -27.81
C SER A 27 0.01 -10.32 -27.97
N LYS A 28 0.63 -10.86 -29.02
CA LYS A 28 2.03 -10.62 -29.35
C LYS A 28 2.14 -9.23 -30.00
N GLN A 29 2.66 -8.25 -29.27
CA GLN A 29 3.01 -6.94 -29.81
C GLN A 29 4.53 -6.86 -30.09
N THR A 30 4.90 -6.31 -31.24
CA THR A 30 6.29 -6.14 -31.68
C THR A 30 6.72 -4.69 -31.49
N LEU A 31 7.83 -4.47 -30.78
CA LEU A 31 8.41 -3.15 -30.57
C LEU A 31 9.69 -3.03 -31.41
N LEU A 32 9.79 -1.98 -32.23
CA LEU A 32 11.01 -1.65 -32.97
C LEU A 32 11.86 -0.69 -32.14
N ILE A 33 13.00 -1.17 -31.67
CA ILE A 33 13.91 -0.41 -30.81
C ILE A 33 15.09 0.06 -31.64
N LYS A 34 15.28 1.39 -31.74
CA LYS A 34 16.30 2.02 -32.59
C LYS A 34 17.62 2.36 -31.87
N GLN A 35 17.72 2.16 -30.55
CA GLN A 35 18.89 2.51 -29.71
C GLN A 35 19.21 1.37 -28.72
N PRO A 36 20.44 1.27 -28.17
CA PRO A 36 20.73 0.25 -27.16
C PRO A 36 19.84 0.48 -25.92
N SER A 37 18.92 -0.45 -25.68
CA SER A 37 17.97 -0.40 -24.55
C SER A 37 17.90 -1.76 -23.87
N PHE A 38 17.75 -1.77 -22.55
CA PHE A 38 17.57 -2.97 -21.76
C PHE A 38 16.08 -3.12 -21.41
N ILE A 39 15.50 -4.29 -21.71
CA ILE A 39 14.12 -4.62 -21.34
C ILE A 39 14.18 -5.55 -20.14
N LEU A 40 13.62 -5.13 -19.00
CA LEU A 40 13.44 -6.00 -17.85
C LEU A 40 12.13 -6.77 -18.01
N LEU A 41 12.24 -8.03 -18.44
CA LEU A 41 11.09 -8.93 -18.54
C LEU A 41 10.92 -9.71 -17.23
N CYS A 42 9.99 -9.25 -16.39
CA CYS A 42 9.61 -9.96 -15.18
C CYS A 42 8.61 -11.07 -15.52
N THR A 43 9.08 -12.32 -15.53
CA THR A 43 8.27 -13.51 -15.85
C THR A 43 7.53 -14.10 -14.64
N ARG A 44 7.74 -13.56 -13.44
CA ARG A 44 7.15 -14.06 -12.20
C ARG A 44 6.69 -12.91 -11.32
N THR A 45 5.50 -13.05 -10.77
CA THR A 45 4.95 -12.19 -9.72
C THR A 45 5.40 -12.72 -8.36
N LEU A 46 6.15 -11.94 -7.60
CA LEU A 46 6.42 -12.26 -6.20
C LEU A 46 5.26 -11.76 -5.36
N THR A 47 4.51 -12.67 -4.74
CA THR A 47 3.53 -12.32 -3.71
C THR A 47 4.30 -12.01 -2.44
N CYS A 48 4.31 -10.75 -2.02
CA CYS A 48 4.92 -10.34 -0.76
C CYS A 48 4.08 -10.84 0.40
N THR A 49 4.29 -12.08 0.85
CA THR A 49 3.91 -12.49 2.19
C THR A 49 5.07 -12.14 3.11
N ALA A 50 4.83 -11.20 4.02
CA ALA A 50 5.72 -10.94 5.14
C ALA A 50 5.76 -12.18 6.03
N THR A 51 6.58 -13.17 5.64
CA THR A 51 6.84 -14.36 6.42
C THR A 51 8.34 -14.53 6.47
N SER A 52 8.88 -14.41 7.68
CA SER A 52 10.20 -14.90 8.04
C SER A 52 10.29 -16.39 7.72
N SER A 53 10.70 -16.75 6.50
CA SER A 53 11.12 -18.11 6.20
C SER A 53 12.61 -18.11 5.90
N GLU A 54 13.35 -18.78 6.76
CA GLU A 54 14.69 -19.24 6.49
C GLU A 54 14.67 -20.09 5.20
N HIS A 55 15.67 -19.89 4.33
CA HIS A 55 15.92 -20.59 3.06
C HIS A 55 15.15 -20.13 1.81
N GLU A 56 15.73 -19.20 1.05
CA GLU A 56 16.56 -19.48 -0.13
C GLU A 56 17.51 -18.31 -0.34
N THR A 57 18.77 -18.59 -0.64
CA THR A 57 19.79 -17.54 -0.80
C THR A 57 19.48 -16.76 -2.08
N LEU A 58 18.88 -15.58 -1.93
CA LEU A 58 18.57 -14.68 -3.04
C LEU A 58 19.78 -14.56 -4.00
N PRO A 59 19.59 -14.61 -5.33
CA PRO A 59 20.69 -14.49 -6.28
C PRO A 59 21.52 -13.24 -6.01
N LYS A 60 22.85 -13.34 -6.19
CA LYS A 60 23.80 -12.27 -5.86
C LYS A 60 23.39 -10.92 -6.46
N GLY A 61 22.91 -10.91 -7.71
CA GLY A 61 22.45 -9.69 -8.37
C GLY A 61 21.27 -9.01 -7.67
N VAL A 62 20.29 -9.79 -7.19
CA VAL A 62 19.12 -9.23 -6.51
C VAL A 62 19.48 -8.77 -5.09
N LYS A 63 20.41 -9.44 -4.41
CA LYS A 63 20.96 -8.96 -3.12
C LYS A 63 21.66 -7.62 -3.26
N ILE A 64 22.43 -7.43 -4.33
CA ILE A 64 23.10 -6.17 -4.62
C ILE A 64 22.05 -5.08 -4.88
N LEU A 65 21.03 -5.37 -5.70
CA LEU A 65 19.96 -4.43 -6.01
C LEU A 65 19.18 -3.99 -4.76
N LEU A 66 18.77 -4.93 -3.90
CA LEU A 66 18.06 -4.59 -2.66
C LEU A 66 18.90 -3.72 -1.74
N LYS A 67 20.22 -3.97 -1.67
CA LYS A 67 21.14 -3.15 -0.88
C LYS A 67 21.34 -1.75 -1.49
N GLU A 68 21.32 -1.63 -2.81
CA GLU A 68 21.44 -0.35 -3.52
C GLU A 68 20.25 0.57 -3.28
N PHE A 69 19.05 0.00 -3.10
CA PHE A 69 17.79 0.72 -2.92
C PHE A 69 17.16 0.54 -1.53
N ASP A 70 17.97 0.23 -0.52
CA ASP A 70 17.52 0.03 0.86
C ASP A 70 16.88 1.30 1.45
N ASP A 71 17.25 2.47 0.91
CA ASP A 71 16.75 3.79 1.28
C ASP A 71 15.36 4.11 0.68
N LEU A 72 14.86 3.35 -0.30
CA LEU A 72 13.55 3.62 -0.93
C LEU A 72 12.36 3.22 -0.06
N PHE A 73 12.54 2.24 0.83
CA PHE A 73 11.48 1.70 1.69
C PHE A 73 11.90 1.66 3.16
N PRO A 74 12.25 2.81 3.77
CA PRO A 74 12.64 2.85 5.17
C PRO A 74 11.47 2.37 6.05
N PRO A 75 11.75 1.74 7.21
CA PRO A 75 10.72 1.23 8.12
C PRO A 75 9.83 2.33 8.69
N LYS A 76 10.28 3.59 8.62
CA LYS A 76 9.51 4.79 8.96
C LYS A 76 9.57 5.74 7.76
N GLY A 77 8.50 6.49 7.52
CA GLY A 77 8.44 7.48 6.43
C GLY A 77 9.54 8.55 6.54
N PRO A 78 9.81 9.29 5.44
CA PRO A 78 10.81 10.34 5.43
C PRO A 78 10.47 11.43 6.46
N MET A 79 11.52 11.97 7.07
CA MET A 79 11.41 13.14 7.94
C MET A 79 11.39 14.40 7.06
N GLY A 80 10.43 15.27 7.33
CA GLY A 80 10.27 16.56 6.68
C GLY A 80 9.54 16.50 5.34
N LEU A 81 9.30 17.69 4.81
CA LEU A 81 8.76 17.84 3.46
C LEU A 81 9.78 17.37 2.41
N PRO A 82 9.29 16.84 1.27
CA PRO A 82 10.18 16.56 0.15
C PRO A 82 10.93 17.83 -0.26
N PRO A 83 12.17 17.72 -0.78
CA PRO A 83 12.91 18.86 -1.30
C PRO A 83 12.06 19.69 -2.27
N LEU A 84 12.25 21.01 -2.26
CA LEU A 84 11.57 21.90 -3.20
C LEU A 84 11.84 21.41 -4.62
N ARG A 85 10.78 20.98 -5.30
CA ARG A 85 10.81 20.62 -6.71
C ARG A 85 10.47 21.86 -7.51
N GLY A 86 10.86 21.92 -8.79
CA GLY A 86 10.44 23.01 -9.70
C GLY A 86 8.93 23.05 -9.99
N ILE A 87 8.14 22.22 -9.29
CA ILE A 87 6.68 22.13 -9.37
C ILE A 87 6.13 22.11 -7.94
N GLU A 88 5.31 23.10 -7.62
CA GLU A 88 4.57 23.18 -6.36
C GLU A 88 3.14 22.67 -6.55
N HIS A 89 2.54 22.15 -5.47
CA HIS A 89 1.14 21.75 -5.51
C HIS A 89 0.26 22.99 -5.42
N GLN A 90 -0.41 23.34 -6.51
CA GLN A 90 -1.38 24.41 -6.55
C GLN A 90 -2.81 23.83 -6.42
N ILE A 91 -3.60 24.41 -5.52
CA ILE A 91 -5.02 24.10 -5.39
C ILE A 91 -5.79 25.17 -6.14
N ASP A 92 -6.27 24.84 -7.34
CA ASP A 92 -7.10 25.74 -8.13
C ASP A 92 -8.52 25.79 -7.55
N LEU A 93 -8.96 26.99 -7.20
CA LEU A 93 -10.33 27.25 -6.74
C LEU A 93 -11.19 27.66 -7.93
N VAL A 94 -12.42 27.14 -7.98
CA VAL A 94 -13.43 27.66 -8.91
C VAL A 94 -13.74 29.11 -8.53
N PRO A 95 -13.79 30.07 -9.48
CA PRO A 95 -14.13 31.45 -9.18
C PRO A 95 -15.46 31.57 -8.41
N GLY A 96 -15.44 32.27 -7.28
CA GLY A 96 -16.61 32.41 -6.40
C GLY A 96 -16.80 31.26 -5.39
N ALA A 97 -15.93 30.24 -5.38
CA ALA A 97 -15.96 29.21 -4.35
C ALA A 97 -15.58 29.78 -2.98
N SER A 98 -16.38 29.45 -1.96
CA SER A 98 -16.06 29.75 -0.57
C SER A 98 -15.27 28.62 0.07
N LEU A 99 -14.25 28.94 0.87
CA LEU A 99 -13.52 27.95 1.66
C LEU A 99 -14.44 27.31 2.71
N PRO A 100 -14.39 25.98 2.91
CA PRO A 100 -15.17 25.33 3.95
C PRO A 100 -14.67 25.75 5.34
N ASN A 101 -15.54 26.35 6.14
CA ASN A 101 -15.29 26.63 7.55
C ASN A 101 -16.36 25.90 8.38
N ARG A 102 -16.03 24.70 8.84
CA ARG A 102 -16.91 23.88 9.67
C ARG A 102 -16.26 23.67 11.04
N LEU A 103 -17.09 23.62 12.07
CA LEU A 103 -16.64 23.21 13.40
C LEU A 103 -16.09 21.79 13.35
N ALA A 104 -15.12 21.50 14.22
CA ALA A 104 -14.60 20.16 14.39
C ALA A 104 -15.72 19.16 14.75
N TYR A 105 -15.61 17.94 14.24
CA TYR A 105 -16.51 16.86 14.63
C TYR A 105 -16.32 16.49 16.10
N ARG A 106 -17.38 16.01 16.73
CA ARG A 106 -17.31 15.51 18.11
C ARG A 106 -16.61 14.16 18.11
N THR A 107 -15.64 14.01 19.01
CA THR A 107 -14.89 12.79 19.24
C THR A 107 -15.08 12.33 20.69
N ASN A 108 -14.95 11.03 20.92
CA ASN A 108 -14.87 10.48 22.27
C ASN A 108 -13.44 10.60 22.83
N LEU A 109 -13.24 10.29 24.12
CA LEU A 109 -11.94 10.43 24.77
C LEU A 109 -10.84 9.58 24.14
N GLN A 110 -11.17 8.38 23.64
CA GLN A 110 -10.19 7.50 23.01
C GLN A 110 -9.76 8.04 21.64
N GLU A 111 -10.72 8.52 20.85
CA GLU A 111 -10.46 9.13 19.55
C GLU A 111 -9.63 10.41 19.68
N THR A 112 -9.95 11.29 20.64
CA THR A 112 -9.18 12.52 20.85
C THR A 112 -7.72 12.23 21.18
N LYS A 113 -7.46 11.25 22.06
CA LYS A 113 -6.09 10.84 22.40
C LYS A 113 -5.32 10.30 21.20
N GLU A 114 -5.98 9.50 20.36
CA GLU A 114 -5.37 8.96 19.14
C GLU A 114 -5.06 10.08 18.13
N ILE A 115 -6.00 11.02 17.93
CA ILE A 115 -5.80 12.18 17.07
C ILE A 115 -4.63 13.03 17.57
N GLU A 116 -4.58 13.32 18.87
CA GLU A 116 -3.47 14.06 19.48
C GLU A 116 -2.13 13.34 19.27
N SER A 117 -2.09 12.02 19.45
CA SER A 117 -0.89 11.22 19.22
C SER A 117 -0.41 11.27 17.77
N GLN A 118 -1.34 11.18 16.80
CA GLN A 118 -1.01 11.24 15.39
C GLN A 118 -0.56 12.65 14.97
N VAL A 119 -1.23 13.69 15.46
CA VAL A 119 -0.85 15.08 15.19
C VAL A 119 0.55 15.37 15.74
N GLN A 120 0.87 14.88 16.94
CA GLN A 120 2.20 15.03 17.54
C GLN A 120 3.28 14.34 16.69
N ASP A 121 3.03 13.10 16.22
CA ASP A 121 3.95 12.38 15.33
C ASP A 121 4.17 13.12 13.99
N LEU A 122 3.12 13.74 13.43
CA LEU A 122 3.24 14.53 12.19
C LEU A 122 4.05 15.83 12.40
N LEU A 123 3.88 16.50 13.54
CA LEU A 123 4.65 17.69 13.91
C LEU A 123 6.12 17.36 14.12
N GLU A 124 6.42 16.27 14.83
CA GLU A 124 7.79 15.78 15.03
C GLU A 124 8.48 15.42 13.71
N LYS A 125 7.71 14.90 12.74
CA LYS A 125 8.18 14.63 11.39
C LYS A 125 8.24 15.87 10.50
N GLY A 126 7.73 17.03 10.90
CA GLY A 126 7.71 18.24 10.07
C GLY A 126 6.89 18.11 8.78
N LEU A 127 5.78 17.36 8.86
CA LEU A 127 4.85 17.15 7.73
C LEU A 127 3.64 18.09 7.77
N VAL A 128 3.44 18.80 8.89
CA VAL A 128 2.35 19.75 9.16
C VAL A 128 2.85 20.97 9.92
#